data_AF-A0A3S5C357-F1
#
_entry.id   AF-A0A3S5C357-F1
#
_cell.length_a   1.000
_cell.length_b   1.000
_cell.length_c   1.000
_cell.angle_alpha   90.00
_cell.angle_beta   90.00
_cell.angle_gamma   90.00
#
_symmetry.space_group_name_H-M   'P 1'
#
loop_
_entity.id
_entity.type
_entity.pdbx_description
1 polymer ?
#
loop_
_entity_poly.entity_id
_entity_poly.type
_entity_poly.pdbx_seq_one_letter_code
_entity_poly.pdbx_strand_id
1 'polypeptide(L)'
;MNFLICEIIRGHLNLFPKADLTKILQASLNWSCMEQYFFWQLINAHEIPTKAFIPLIPLVDPLRHPEACANLLLLLKLEKPTPELMRALLARPISCPSSVGCRDNNTGAEDKLSVTALHFWGCPDNQHSGRFAAILSAMIQTSLQAGSVVSGSAVLGGLSGTNVNPSNKEKRRSASKLVIVFLFRCYFLSAFCN
;
A
#
# COMPACT_ATOMS: atom_id res chain seq x y z
N MET A 1 -18.44 -5.79 -15.99
CA MET A 1 -17.54 -4.89 -15.26
C MET A 1 -18.01 -3.43 -15.28
N ASN A 2 -18.08 -2.78 -16.46
CA ASN A 2 -18.47 -1.36 -16.56
C ASN A 2 -19.81 -1.01 -15.89
N PHE A 3 -20.80 -1.90 -15.95
CA PHE A 3 -22.06 -1.72 -15.23
C PHE A 3 -21.86 -1.50 -13.72
N LEU A 4 -21.02 -2.30 -13.07
CA LEU A 4 -20.75 -2.17 -11.63
C LEU A 4 -20.07 -0.83 -11.32
N ILE A 5 -19.12 -0.42 -12.15
CA ILE A 5 -18.45 0.88 -12.04
C ILE A 5 -19.47 2.01 -12.14
N CYS A 6 -20.37 1.96 -13.13
CA CYS A 6 -21.42 2.98 -13.29
C CYS A 6 -22.38 3.04 -12.09
N GLU A 7 -22.76 1.90 -11.49
CA GLU A 7 -23.60 1.88 -10.28
C GLU A 7 -22.84 2.42 -9.05
N ILE A 8 -21.52 2.19 -8.94
CA ILE A 8 -20.69 2.76 -7.87
C ILE A 8 -20.61 4.28 -8.01
N ILE A 9 -20.28 4.77 -9.21
CA ILE A 9 -20.15 6.21 -9.48
C ILE A 9 -21.48 6.95 -9.27
N ARG A 10 -22.61 6.32 -9.61
CA ARG A 10 -23.95 6.87 -9.32
C ARG A 10 -24.32 6.84 -7.82
N GLY A 11 -23.54 6.17 -6.98
CA GLY A 11 -23.79 6.04 -5.55
C GLY A 11 -24.82 4.96 -5.18
N HIS A 12 -25.27 4.16 -6.14
CA HIS A 12 -26.25 3.08 -5.91
C HIS A 12 -25.61 1.81 -5.36
N LEU A 13 -24.30 1.64 -5.56
CA LEU A 13 -23.55 0.49 -5.12
C LEU A 13 -22.33 0.92 -4.31
N ASN A 14 -22.18 0.41 -3.10
CA ASN A 14 -20.96 0.54 -2.32
C ASN A 14 -20.45 -0.86 -1.97
N LEU A 15 -19.32 -1.24 -2.54
CA LEU A 15 -18.70 -2.56 -2.31
C LEU A 15 -17.84 -2.60 -1.05
N PHE A 16 -17.44 -1.44 -0.54
CA PHE A 16 -16.58 -1.31 0.63
C PHE A 16 -17.22 -0.50 1.77
N PRO A 17 -18.47 -0.81 2.20
CA PRO A 17 -19.10 -0.07 3.29
C PRO A 17 -18.48 -0.49 4.63
N LYS A 18 -17.74 0.43 5.27
CA LYS A 18 -17.18 0.24 6.63
C LYS A 18 -16.22 -0.96 6.76
N ALA A 19 -15.70 -1.48 5.65
CA ALA A 19 -14.72 -2.56 5.64
C ALA A 19 -13.33 -2.03 5.99
N ASP A 20 -12.55 -2.86 6.69
CA ASP A 20 -11.12 -2.63 6.85
C ASP A 20 -10.43 -2.89 5.50
N LEU A 21 -10.44 -1.85 4.66
CA LEU A 21 -9.94 -1.89 3.29
C LEU A 21 -8.49 -2.41 3.24
N THR A 22 -7.68 -2.10 4.26
CA THR A 22 -6.29 -2.54 4.37
C THR A 22 -6.18 -4.07 4.30
N LYS A 23 -7.07 -4.82 4.94
CA LYS A 23 -7.05 -6.30 4.88
C LYS A 23 -7.35 -6.83 3.48
N ILE A 24 -8.31 -6.22 2.79
CA ILE A 24 -8.70 -6.64 1.44
C ILE A 24 -7.60 -6.27 0.44
N LEU A 25 -7.04 -5.06 0.54
CA LEU A 25 -5.89 -4.62 -0.25
C LEU A 25 -4.71 -5.60 -0.12
N GLN A 26 -4.35 -5.97 1.11
CA GLN A 26 -3.28 -6.94 1.35
C GLN A 26 -3.60 -8.33 0.81
N ALA A 27 -4.85 -8.81 0.99
CA ALA A 27 -5.27 -10.09 0.44
C ALA A 27 -5.21 -10.09 -1.10
N SER A 28 -5.56 -8.96 -1.73
CA SER A 28 -5.61 -8.82 -3.18
C SER A 28 -4.24 -8.99 -3.86
N LEU A 29 -3.13 -8.77 -3.14
CA LEU A 29 -1.78 -9.02 -3.67
C LEU A 29 -1.53 -10.49 -4.02
N ASN A 30 -2.26 -11.43 -3.40
CA ASN A 30 -2.17 -12.85 -3.72
C ASN A 30 -3.17 -13.30 -4.79
N TRP A 31 -3.97 -12.39 -5.34
CA TRP A 31 -4.93 -12.71 -6.40
C TRP A 31 -4.22 -12.75 -7.75
N SER A 32 -4.85 -13.41 -8.73
CA SER A 32 -4.36 -13.41 -10.10
C SER A 32 -4.33 -11.99 -10.69
N CYS A 33 -3.46 -11.76 -11.67
CA CYS A 33 -3.36 -10.51 -12.43
C CYS A 33 -4.74 -9.99 -12.88
N MET A 34 -5.60 -10.88 -13.41
CA MET A 34 -6.94 -10.51 -13.86
C MET A 34 -7.84 -10.04 -12.69
N GLU A 35 -7.81 -10.74 -11.57
CA GLU A 35 -8.58 -10.38 -10.38
C GLU A 35 -8.09 -9.06 -9.78
N GLN A 36 -6.76 -8.84 -9.73
CA GLN A 36 -6.18 -7.57 -9.30
C GLN A 36 -6.61 -6.43 -10.22
N TYR A 37 -6.59 -6.65 -11.54
CA TYR A 37 -7.05 -5.64 -12.50
C TYR A 37 -8.48 -5.20 -12.21
N PHE A 38 -9.42 -6.14 -12.10
CA PHE A 38 -10.81 -5.81 -11.79
C PHE A 38 -10.98 -5.18 -10.42
N PHE A 39 -10.28 -5.69 -9.41
CA PHE A 39 -10.31 -5.11 -8.09
C PHE A 39 -9.90 -3.64 -8.09
N TRP A 40 -8.80 -3.29 -8.76
CA TRP A 40 -8.34 -1.91 -8.86
C TRP A 40 -9.30 -1.01 -9.64
N GLN A 41 -9.96 -1.52 -10.69
CA GLN A 41 -11.01 -0.77 -11.37
C GLN A 41 -12.20 -0.45 -10.44
N LEU A 42 -12.60 -1.38 -9.57
CA LEU A 42 -13.64 -1.13 -8.57
C LEU A 42 -13.17 -0.16 -7.49
N ILE A 43 -11.93 -0.32 -7.01
CA ILE A 43 -11.32 0.59 -6.02
C ILE A 43 -11.29 2.02 -6.55
N ASN A 44 -10.83 2.22 -7.79
CA ASN A 44 -10.74 3.54 -8.42
C ASN A 44 -12.12 4.17 -8.67
N ALA A 45 -13.18 3.36 -8.81
CA ALA A 45 -14.55 3.85 -8.90
C ALA A 45 -15.07 4.38 -7.55
N HIS A 46 -14.45 4.01 -6.43
CA HIS A 46 -14.77 4.55 -5.11
C HIS A 46 -13.87 5.75 -4.79
N GLU A 47 -14.41 6.76 -4.11
CA GLU A 47 -13.65 7.91 -3.62
C GLU A 47 -12.89 7.57 -2.32
N ILE A 48 -11.92 6.66 -2.42
CA ILE A 48 -11.13 6.20 -1.26
C ILE A 48 -9.97 7.16 -1.03
N PRO A 49 -9.78 7.68 0.19
CA PRO A 49 -8.68 8.60 0.48
C PRO A 49 -7.32 7.87 0.42
N THR A 50 -6.33 8.53 -0.17
CA THR A 50 -4.94 8.05 -0.35
C THR A 50 -4.34 7.41 0.90
N LYS A 51 -4.65 7.94 2.08
CA LYS A 51 -4.17 7.41 3.38
C LYS A 51 -4.45 5.91 3.58
N ALA A 52 -5.51 5.38 2.97
CA ALA A 52 -5.88 3.97 3.07
C ALA A 52 -4.89 3.04 2.35
N PHE A 53 -4.17 3.54 1.34
CA PHE A 53 -3.22 2.78 0.53
C PHE A 53 -1.78 2.85 1.06
N ILE A 54 -1.47 3.78 1.97
CA ILE A 54 -0.11 3.94 2.53
C ILE A 54 0.44 2.63 3.12
N PRO A 55 -0.33 1.84 3.91
CA PRO A 55 0.17 0.56 4.43
C PRO A 55 0.44 -0.49 3.36
N LEU A 56 -0.12 -0.33 2.15
CA LEU A 56 0.08 -1.25 1.04
C LEU A 56 1.39 -0.97 0.30
N ILE A 57 1.82 0.30 0.23
CA ILE A 57 3.04 0.74 -0.48
C ILE A 57 4.26 -0.14 -0.14
N PRO A 58 4.63 -0.42 1.11
CA PRO A 58 5.82 -1.24 1.40
C PRO A 58 5.67 -2.73 1.03
N LEU A 59 4.45 -3.22 0.80
CA LEU A 59 4.14 -4.63 0.56
C LEU A 59 4.12 -5.00 -0.94
N VAL A 60 4.05 -4.01 -1.82
CA VAL A 60 3.93 -4.24 -3.26
C VAL A 60 5.27 -4.61 -3.87
N ASP A 61 5.41 -5.82 -4.39
CA ASP A 61 6.52 -6.21 -5.26
C ASP A 61 6.16 -5.89 -6.73
N PRO A 62 6.90 -5.02 -7.43
CA PRO A 62 6.62 -4.66 -8.82
C PRO A 62 6.64 -5.85 -9.79
N LEU A 63 7.39 -6.92 -9.50
CA LEU A 63 7.45 -8.11 -10.35
C LEU A 63 6.27 -9.04 -10.11
N ARG A 64 5.79 -9.12 -8.87
CA ARG A 64 4.69 -10.03 -8.50
C ARG A 64 3.31 -9.38 -8.58
N HIS A 65 3.23 -8.05 -8.40
CA HIS A 65 1.98 -7.30 -8.32
C HIS A 65 1.98 -6.11 -9.31
N PRO A 66 2.10 -6.36 -10.63
CA PRO A 66 2.20 -5.29 -11.63
C PRO A 66 0.96 -4.38 -11.64
N GLU A 67 -0.25 -4.92 -11.43
CA GLU A 67 -1.49 -4.14 -11.40
C GLU A 67 -1.52 -3.19 -10.19
N ALA A 68 -1.16 -3.69 -9.00
CA ALA A 68 -1.09 -2.87 -7.80
C ALA A 68 -0.01 -1.79 -7.92
N CYS A 69 1.16 -2.13 -8.48
CA CYS A 69 2.24 -1.18 -8.74
C CYS A 69 1.79 -0.05 -9.67
N ALA A 70 1.16 -0.39 -10.80
CA ALA A 70 0.67 0.59 -11.76
C ALA A 70 -0.37 1.54 -11.15
N ASN A 71 -1.34 1.00 -10.39
CA ASN A 71 -2.36 1.83 -9.75
C ASN A 71 -1.79 2.73 -8.64
N LEU A 72 -0.83 2.23 -7.85
CA LEU A 72 -0.13 3.07 -6.87
C LEU A 72 0.66 4.20 -7.54
N LEU A 73 1.34 3.96 -8.66
CA LEU A 73 2.03 5.02 -9.41
C LEU A 73 1.06 6.10 -9.91
N LEU A 74 -0.09 5.69 -10.46
CA LEU A 74 -1.11 6.63 -10.91
C LEU A 74 -1.69 7.44 -9.74
N LEU A 75 -1.93 6.80 -8.60
CA LEU A 75 -2.38 7.48 -7.39
C LEU A 75 -1.33 8.49 -6.90
N LEU A 76 -0.06 8.09 -6.81
CA LEU A 76 1.04 8.96 -6.37
C LEU A 76 1.26 10.15 -7.32
N LYS A 77 1.03 9.95 -8.63
CA LYS A 77 1.10 11.03 -9.63
C LYS A 77 0.04 12.11 -9.39
N LEU A 78 -1.14 11.73 -8.90
CA LEU A 78 -2.25 12.66 -8.62
C LEU A 78 -2.15 13.30 -7.23
N GLU A 79 -1.28 12.79 -6.36
CA GLU A 79 -1.13 13.24 -4.99
C GLU A 79 0.08 14.15 -4.78
N LYS A 80 -0.05 15.03 -3.78
CA LYS A 80 1.09 15.84 -3.32
C LYS A 80 1.97 15.00 -2.38
N PRO A 81 3.30 15.22 -2.39
CA PRO A 81 4.20 14.54 -1.46
C PRO A 81 3.83 14.86 -0.01
N THR A 82 3.77 13.82 0.82
CA THR A 82 3.54 13.89 2.26
C THR A 82 4.62 13.11 3.00
N PRO A 83 4.95 13.45 4.25
CA PRO A 83 5.93 12.71 5.04
C PRO A 83 5.58 11.22 5.19
N GLU A 84 4.28 10.88 5.25
CA GLU A 84 3.80 9.49 5.36
C GLU A 84 4.06 8.71 4.08
N LEU A 85 3.74 9.28 2.92
CA LEU A 85 4.03 8.66 1.61
C LEU A 85 5.54 8.53 1.41
N MET A 86 6.30 9.56 1.79
CA MET A 86 7.75 9.54 1.73
C MET A 86 8.36 8.44 2.57
N ARG A 87 7.94 8.31 3.84
CA ARG A 87 8.35 7.21 4.71
C ARG A 87 7.99 5.85 4.13
N ALA A 88 6.78 5.71 3.58
CA ALA A 88 6.34 4.45 3.01
C ALA A 88 7.14 4.02 1.77
N LEU A 89 7.50 4.98 0.89
CA LEU A 89 8.35 4.72 -0.27
C LEU A 89 9.79 4.43 0.13
N LEU A 90 10.37 5.20 1.05
CA LEU A 90 11.75 5.01 1.52
C LEU A 90 11.92 3.76 2.40
N ALA A 91 10.85 3.25 2.99
CA ALA A 91 10.87 2.01 3.77
C ALA A 91 10.80 0.74 2.89
N ARG A 92 10.61 0.88 1.58
CA ARG A 92 10.61 -0.26 0.66
C ARG A 92 12.01 -0.88 0.60
N PRO A 93 12.12 -2.22 0.58
CA PRO A 93 13.41 -2.87 0.48
C PRO A 93 14.06 -2.50 -0.86
N ILE A 94 15.27 -1.99 -0.80
CA ILE A 94 16.14 -1.94 -1.98
C ILE A 94 16.49 -3.40 -2.24
N SER A 95 15.96 -3.97 -3.32
CA SER A 95 16.30 -5.32 -3.74
C SER A 95 17.78 -5.36 -4.13
N CYS A 96 18.66 -5.52 -3.15
CA CYS A 96 20.07 -5.80 -3.41
C CYS A 96 20.15 -7.15 -4.13
N PRO A 97 20.72 -7.24 -5.34
CA PRO A 97 20.97 -8.52 -5.97
C PRO A 97 22.17 -9.20 -5.28
N SER A 98 21.95 -9.71 -4.07
CA SER A 98 22.89 -10.63 -3.42
C SER A 98 22.54 -12.06 -3.81
N SER A 99 22.83 -12.42 -5.06
CA SER A 99 23.14 -13.79 -5.44
C SER A 99 24.32 -13.76 -6.41
N VAL A 100 25.47 -14.15 -5.89
CA VAL A 100 26.66 -14.50 -6.66
C VAL A 100 26.25 -15.51 -7.74
N GLY A 101 26.46 -15.13 -9.01
CA GLY A 101 26.40 -16.05 -10.15
C GLY A 101 25.04 -16.13 -10.85
N CYS A 102 24.75 -15.15 -11.71
CA CYS A 102 24.17 -15.31 -13.05
C CYS A 102 24.42 -13.98 -13.78
N ARG A 103 25.30 -14.00 -14.78
CA ARG A 103 25.65 -12.83 -15.59
C ARG A 103 24.62 -12.67 -16.71
N ASP A 104 23.46 -12.12 -16.37
CA ASP A 104 22.54 -11.53 -17.34
C ASP A 104 22.63 -10.01 -17.20
N ASN A 105 23.29 -9.37 -18.15
CA ASN A 105 23.46 -7.92 -18.17
C ASN A 105 22.08 -7.25 -18.34
N ASN A 106 21.69 -6.42 -17.36
CA ASN A 106 20.66 -5.36 -17.43
C ASN A 106 19.24 -5.57 -16.84
N THR A 107 19.01 -6.38 -15.81
CA THR A 107 17.86 -6.10 -14.93
C THR A 107 18.08 -6.54 -13.50
N GLY A 108 18.95 -5.82 -12.78
CA GLY A 108 18.78 -5.73 -11.32
C GLY A 108 17.34 -5.28 -11.06
N ALA A 109 16.66 -5.92 -10.12
CA ALA A 109 15.28 -5.61 -9.76
C ALA A 109 15.22 -4.24 -9.07
N GLU A 110 15.45 -3.18 -9.85
CA GLU A 110 15.31 -1.80 -9.41
C GLU A 110 13.89 -1.63 -8.89
N ASP A 111 13.75 -1.04 -7.70
CA ASP A 111 12.45 -0.69 -7.15
C ASP A 111 11.85 0.48 -7.96
N LYS A 112 11.34 0.14 -9.14
CA LYS A 112 10.79 1.09 -10.11
C LYS A 112 9.61 1.86 -9.51
N LEU A 113 8.89 1.31 -8.53
CA LEU A 113 7.80 2.01 -7.87
C LEU A 113 8.32 3.23 -7.11
N SER A 114 9.26 3.03 -6.18
CA SER A 114 9.83 4.13 -5.39
C SER A 114 10.61 5.08 -6.26
N VAL A 115 11.51 4.57 -7.10
CA VAL A 115 12.37 5.42 -7.93
C VAL A 115 11.55 6.32 -8.84
N THR A 116 10.50 5.78 -9.48
CA THR A 116 9.64 6.57 -10.37
C THR A 116 8.85 7.63 -9.62
N ALA A 117 8.24 7.28 -8.47
CA ALA A 117 7.45 8.22 -7.68
C ALA A 117 8.31 9.36 -7.12
N LEU A 118 9.48 9.03 -6.57
CA LEU A 118 10.42 10.00 -6.03
C LEU A 118 11.01 10.89 -7.12
N HIS A 119 11.38 10.30 -8.27
CA HIS A 119 11.85 11.07 -9.42
C HIS A 119 10.77 12.04 -9.91
N PHE A 120 9.52 11.57 -10.05
CA PHE A 120 8.41 12.41 -10.49
C PHE A 120 8.22 13.65 -9.59
N TRP A 121 8.21 13.48 -8.26
CA TRP A 121 8.09 14.62 -7.34
C TRP A 121 9.36 15.47 -7.24
N GLY A 122 10.54 14.90 -7.52
CA GLY A 122 11.82 15.61 -7.50
C GLY A 122 12.13 16.41 -8.77
N CYS A 123 11.45 16.15 -9.90
CA CYS A 123 11.66 16.89 -11.14
C CYS A 123 11.43 18.40 -10.93
N PRO A 124 12.32 19.27 -11.44
CA PRO A 124 12.21 20.72 -11.25
C PRO A 124 10.93 21.30 -11.85
N ASP A 125 10.43 20.70 -12.94
CA ASP A 125 9.18 21.10 -13.61
C ASP A 125 7.91 20.64 -12.84
N ASN A 126 8.06 19.84 -11.79
CA ASN A 126 6.93 19.41 -10.96
C ASN A 126 6.53 20.54 -9.98
N GLN A 127 5.25 20.88 -9.96
CA GLN A 127 4.68 21.87 -9.02
C GLN A 127 4.92 21.53 -7.53
N HIS A 128 5.28 20.29 -7.21
CA HIS A 128 5.54 19.81 -5.86
C HIS A 128 7.03 19.67 -5.51
N SER A 129 7.95 20.00 -6.41
CA SER A 129 9.40 19.82 -6.22
C SER A 129 9.94 20.52 -4.97
N GLY A 130 9.58 21.79 -4.76
CA GLY A 130 9.99 22.53 -3.56
C GLY A 130 9.44 21.92 -2.26
N ARG A 131 8.19 21.43 -2.29
CA ARG A 131 7.58 20.74 -1.13
C ARG A 131 8.25 19.41 -0.85
N PHE A 132 8.52 18.63 -1.90
CA PHE A 132 9.25 17.37 -1.81
C PHE A 132 10.63 17.58 -1.18
N ALA A 133 11.40 18.55 -1.67
CA ALA A 133 12.72 18.88 -1.14
C ALA A 133 12.66 19.26 0.34
N ALA A 134 11.71 20.12 0.74
CA ALA A 134 11.54 20.52 2.14
C ALA A 134 11.23 19.32 3.06
N ILE A 135 10.34 18.41 2.63
CA ILE A 135 10.01 17.19 3.39
C ILE A 135 11.25 16.30 3.50
N LEU A 136 11.95 16.05 2.40
CA LEU A 136 13.14 15.21 2.37
C LEU A 136 14.25 15.78 3.27
N SER A 137 14.51 17.08 3.19
CA SER A 137 15.48 17.77 4.06
C SER A 137 15.10 17.64 5.54
N ALA A 138 13.83 17.81 5.90
CA ALA A 138 13.37 17.64 7.28
C ALA A 138 13.54 16.20 7.78
N MET A 139 13.26 15.20 6.94
CA MET A 139 13.47 13.78 7.27
C MET A 139 14.94 13.43 7.51
N ILE A 140 15.84 14.00 6.70
CA ILE A 140 17.29 13.83 6.86
C ILE A 140 17.76 14.49 8.16
N GLN A 141 17.38 15.75 8.40
CA GLN A 141 17.75 16.48 9.62
C GLN A 141 17.26 15.77 10.89
N THR A 142 16.04 15.23 10.87
CA THR A 142 15.47 14.47 11.99
C THR A 142 16.30 13.22 12.28
N SER A 143 16.71 12.48 11.24
CA SER A 143 17.54 11.28 11.39
C SER A 143 18.94 11.60 11.93
N LEU A 144 19.53 12.73 11.54
CA LEU A 144 20.84 13.17 12.03
C LEU A 144 20.80 13.58 13.51
N GLN A 145 19.73 14.24 13.95
CA GLN A 145 19.55 14.62 15.36
C GLN A 145 19.29 13.40 16.26
N ALA A 146 18.52 12.41 15.78
CA ALA A 146 18.30 11.17 16.51
C ALA A 146 19.59 10.37 16.76
N GLY A 147 20.58 10.47 15.86
CA GLY A 147 21.91 9.88 16.04
C GLY A 147 22.78 10.56 17.11
N SER A 148 22.44 11.77 17.57
CA SER A 148 23.23 12.54 18.53
C SER A 148 22.89 12.25 20.01
N VAL A 149 21.86 11.45 20.31
CA VAL A 149 21.35 11.25 21.69
C VAL A 149 21.98 10.06 22.43
N VAL A 150 22.93 9.32 21.83
CA VAL A 150 23.64 8.20 22.51
C VAL A 150 24.89 8.68 23.25
N SER A 151 24.72 9.59 24.20
CA SER A 151 25.62 9.78 25.34
C SER A 151 24.87 10.48 26.47
N GLY A 152 24.43 9.70 27.46
CA GLY A 152 23.92 10.27 28.71
C GLY A 152 22.92 9.39 29.45
N SER A 153 23.44 8.61 30.39
CA SER A 153 22.76 8.07 31.59
C SER A 153 21.72 6.95 31.44
N ALA A 154 22.20 5.74 31.75
CA ALA A 154 21.42 4.70 32.40
C ALA A 154 21.09 5.13 33.85
N VAL A 155 19.80 5.08 34.24
CA VAL A 155 19.38 4.80 35.63
C VAL A 155 18.10 3.94 35.60
N LEU A 156 18.14 2.91 36.44
CA LEU A 156 17.16 1.87 36.71
C LEU A 156 15.82 2.37 37.27
N GLY A 157 14.74 1.62 37.04
CA GLY A 157 13.59 1.65 37.95
C GLY A 157 12.32 0.94 37.46
N GLY A 158 12.00 -0.19 38.09
CA GLY A 158 10.62 -0.44 38.56
C GLY A 158 9.73 -1.39 37.77
N LEU A 159 9.55 -2.60 38.32
CA LEU A 159 8.52 -3.58 38.00
C LEU A 159 7.10 -3.10 38.34
N SER A 160 6.08 -3.51 37.57
CA SER A 160 4.83 -4.10 38.09
C SER A 160 3.89 -4.51 36.96
N GLY A 161 3.53 -5.79 36.95
CA GLY A 161 2.48 -6.34 36.08
C GLY A 161 1.10 -6.26 36.71
N THR A 162 0.07 -6.27 35.88
CA THR A 162 -1.22 -6.88 36.21
C THR A 162 -1.84 -7.50 34.96
N ASN A 163 -2.39 -8.69 35.19
CA ASN A 163 -2.94 -9.65 34.26
C ASN A 163 -4.47 -9.47 34.24
N VAL A 164 -5.10 -9.37 33.06
CA VAL A 164 -6.56 -9.51 32.91
C VAL A 164 -6.87 -10.30 31.63
N ASN A 165 -7.57 -11.42 31.82
CA ASN A 165 -8.01 -12.40 30.82
C ASN A 165 -9.02 -11.83 29.77
N PRO A 166 -9.12 -12.46 28.58
CA PRO A 166 -10.02 -12.01 27.51
C PRO A 166 -11.38 -12.73 27.53
N SER A 167 -12.48 -11.98 27.44
CA SER A 167 -13.83 -12.51 27.31
C SER A 167 -14.34 -12.43 25.86
N ASN A 168 -14.28 -13.59 25.19
CA ASN A 168 -15.28 -14.19 24.28
C ASN A 168 -16.25 -13.27 23.50
N LYS A 169 -16.03 -13.13 22.17
CA LYS A 169 -17.07 -12.76 21.18
C LYS A 169 -16.64 -13.10 19.74
N GLU A 170 -16.31 -14.37 19.54
CA GLU A 170 -15.88 -14.91 18.24
C GLU A 170 -16.97 -15.81 17.64
N LYS A 171 -17.95 -15.22 16.93
CA LYS A 171 -18.79 -16.02 16.00
C LYS A 171 -19.55 -15.28 14.89
N ARG A 172 -19.46 -13.95 14.76
CA ARG A 172 -20.18 -13.20 13.70
C ARG A 172 -19.32 -12.62 12.58
N ARG A 173 -17.98 -12.68 12.68
CA ARG A 173 -17.04 -12.07 11.72
C ARG A 173 -16.66 -12.95 10.52
N SER A 174 -17.01 -14.23 10.54
CA SER A 174 -16.68 -15.18 9.47
C SER A 174 -17.59 -15.04 8.23
N ALA A 175 -18.86 -14.70 8.44
CA ALA A 175 -19.85 -14.64 7.37
C ALA A 175 -19.57 -13.52 6.33
N SER A 176 -19.11 -12.34 6.76
CA SER A 176 -18.90 -11.19 5.85
C SER A 176 -17.67 -11.33 4.96
N LYS A 177 -16.62 -12.02 5.42
CA LYS A 177 -15.43 -12.34 4.61
C LYS A 177 -15.79 -13.34 3.50
N LEU A 178 -16.65 -14.30 3.84
CA LEU A 178 -17.13 -15.31 2.92
C LEU A 178 -17.98 -14.69 1.83
N VAL A 179 -18.85 -13.71 2.14
CA VAL A 179 -19.75 -13.07 1.16
C VAL A 179 -19.00 -12.28 0.09
N ILE A 180 -17.94 -11.52 0.42
CA ILE A 180 -17.20 -10.77 -0.61
C ILE A 180 -16.39 -11.71 -1.50
N VAL A 181 -15.68 -12.69 -0.91
CA VAL A 181 -14.93 -13.69 -1.68
C VAL A 181 -15.87 -14.58 -2.50
N PHE A 182 -17.05 -14.93 -1.97
CA PHE A 182 -18.08 -15.67 -2.71
C PHE A 182 -18.74 -14.83 -3.78
N LEU A 183 -19.02 -13.54 -3.56
CA LEU A 183 -19.56 -12.68 -4.62
C LEU A 183 -18.53 -12.53 -5.74
N PHE A 184 -17.26 -12.31 -5.41
CA PHE A 184 -16.18 -12.34 -6.41
C PHE A 184 -16.10 -13.69 -7.12
N ARG A 185 -16.22 -14.83 -6.43
CA ARG A 185 -16.06 -16.16 -7.06
C ARG A 185 -17.32 -16.64 -7.81
N CYS A 186 -18.52 -16.33 -7.32
CA CYS A 186 -19.80 -16.72 -7.92
C CYS A 186 -20.17 -15.84 -9.13
N TYR A 187 -19.97 -14.52 -9.06
CA TYR A 187 -20.22 -13.66 -10.23
C TYR A 187 -19.19 -13.89 -11.34
N PHE A 188 -17.98 -14.31 -10.98
CA PHE A 188 -16.90 -14.52 -11.94
C PHE A 188 -16.95 -15.89 -12.63
N LEU A 189 -17.31 -16.97 -11.92
CA LEU A 189 -17.58 -18.27 -12.58
C LEU A 189 -18.82 -18.21 -13.48
N SER A 190 -19.85 -17.44 -13.11
CA SER A 190 -21.07 -17.33 -13.92
C SER A 190 -20.88 -16.51 -15.20
N ALA A 191 -19.91 -15.60 -15.25
CA ALA A 191 -19.69 -14.71 -16.39
C ALA A 191 -18.69 -15.24 -17.42
N PHE A 192 -17.97 -16.34 -17.13
CA PHE A 192 -16.95 -16.93 -18.00
C PHE A 192 -17.20 -18.41 -18.35
N CYS A 193 -18.35 -18.98 -17.95
CA CYS A 193 -18.77 -20.33 -18.30
C CYS A 193 -20.03 -20.37 -19.19
N ASN A 194 -20.21 -19.37 -20.05
CA ASN A 194 -21.06 -19.42 -21.24
C ASN A 194 -20.31 -18.79 -22.42
#